data_AF-A0A926AIG6-F1
#
_entry.id   AF-A0A926AIG6-F1
#
_cell.length_a   1.000
_cell.length_b   1.000
_cell.length_c   1.000
_cell.angle_alpha   90.00
_cell.angle_beta   90.00
_cell.angle_gamma   90.00
#
_symmetry.space_group_name_H-M   'P 1'
#
loop_
_entity.id
_entity.type
_entity.pdbx_description
1 polymer ?
#
loop_
_entity_poly.entity_id
_entity_poly.type
_entity_poly.pdbx_seq_one_letter_code
_entity_poly.pdbx_strand_id
1 'polypeptide(L)'
;MQQQLQPGDIFLERRNWFASNAFLPGFWPHAALYVGRITDLEKLALVRKDENGKWTSDDPNIRDRLRQFLKPAHDGAAHTVIESVSERVIFNSLDESMHADYVAVLRPRLTDAQKSQAIARAFSHQGKPYDFEFDFFSADKLVCTELVYRSYEGLLHFDLVKIMGRDTLPALEICKKFAGERTLADEKRQLDFVLFLDAIPAKNAAKLATEDDFCKSGLRPRGFNE
;
A
#
# COMPACT_ATOMS: atom_id res chain seq x y z
N MET A 1 -14.53 2.04 8.57
CA MET A 1 -13.32 2.45 7.79
C MET A 1 -13.52 2.29 6.30
N GLN A 2 -13.85 1.09 5.79
CA GLN A 2 -13.94 0.80 4.34
C GLN A 2 -14.79 1.77 3.49
N GLN A 3 -15.77 2.49 4.06
CA GLN A 3 -16.54 3.53 3.35
C GLN A 3 -15.74 4.80 2.99
N GLN A 4 -14.59 5.05 3.63
CA GLN A 4 -13.72 6.22 3.37
C GLN A 4 -12.62 5.92 2.34
N LEU A 5 -12.39 4.64 2.03
CA LEU A 5 -11.33 4.19 1.13
C LEU A 5 -11.76 4.30 -0.33
N GLN A 6 -10.81 4.57 -1.21
CA GLN A 6 -10.99 4.58 -2.66
C GLN A 6 -9.88 3.78 -3.34
N PRO A 7 -10.15 3.08 -4.46
CA PRO A 7 -9.11 2.40 -5.22
C PRO A 7 -7.98 3.37 -5.57
N GLY A 8 -6.74 2.93 -5.33
CA GLY A 8 -5.55 3.77 -5.44
C GLY A 8 -5.05 4.31 -4.10
N ASP A 9 -5.78 4.19 -3.00
CA ASP A 9 -5.26 4.57 -1.68
C ASP A 9 -4.02 3.74 -1.29
N ILE A 10 -2.98 4.41 -0.82
CA ILE A 10 -1.73 3.82 -0.32
C ILE A 10 -1.85 3.68 1.20
N PHE A 11 -1.60 2.47 1.71
CA PHE A 11 -1.51 2.22 3.14
C PHE A 11 -0.06 2.28 3.58
N LEU A 12 0.20 2.87 4.74
CA LEU A 12 1.41 2.66 5.53
C LEU A 12 1.01 1.90 6.78
N GLU A 13 1.65 0.77 7.05
CA GLU A 13 1.23 -0.16 8.09
C GLU A 13 2.42 -0.49 9.01
N ARG A 14 2.12 -0.67 10.30
CA ARG A 14 3.09 -1.09 11.31
C ARG A 14 2.46 -2.07 12.29
N ARG A 15 2.98 -3.30 12.29
CA ARG A 15 2.74 -4.32 13.32
C ARG A 15 3.88 -4.26 14.32
N ASN A 16 3.60 -3.99 15.59
CA ASN A 16 4.57 -4.14 16.67
C ASN A 16 4.94 -5.63 16.83
N TRP A 17 6.07 -5.93 17.48
CA TRP A 17 6.55 -7.29 17.76
C TRP A 17 6.87 -8.19 16.54
N PHE A 18 6.62 -7.75 15.32
CA PHE A 18 7.04 -8.48 14.12
C PHE A 18 8.56 -8.37 13.93
N ALA A 19 9.25 -9.52 13.89
CA ALA A 19 10.71 -9.58 13.94
C ALA A 19 11.41 -8.79 12.80
N SER A 20 10.75 -8.66 11.64
CA SER A 20 11.29 -7.86 10.54
C SER A 20 11.32 -6.35 10.80
N ASN A 21 10.83 -5.83 11.94
CA ASN A 21 11.06 -4.43 12.31
C ASN A 21 12.55 -4.15 12.66
N ALA A 22 13.36 -5.19 12.99
CA ALA A 22 14.68 -5.02 13.59
C ALA A 22 15.77 -4.43 12.67
N PHE A 23 15.53 -4.39 11.35
CA PHE A 23 16.52 -3.91 10.36
C PHE A 23 15.96 -2.86 9.37
N LEU A 24 14.80 -2.27 9.64
CA LEU A 24 14.20 -1.16 8.85
C LEU A 24 14.52 0.22 9.45
N PRO A 25 14.74 1.28 8.66
CA PRO A 25 14.78 2.64 9.17
C PRO A 25 13.37 3.21 9.40
N GLY A 26 13.20 3.93 10.51
CA GLY A 26 11.99 4.71 10.77
C GLY A 26 10.86 3.99 11.52
N PHE A 27 9.75 4.71 11.65
CA PHE A 27 8.54 4.25 12.33
C PHE A 27 7.69 3.32 11.46
N TRP A 28 7.56 3.61 10.15
CA TRP A 28 6.72 2.87 9.19
C TRP A 28 7.54 1.79 8.45
N PRO A 29 7.27 0.49 8.71
CA PRO A 29 8.00 -0.61 8.08
C PRO A 29 7.40 -1.09 6.75
N HIS A 30 6.09 -0.96 6.53
CA HIS A 30 5.37 -1.61 5.44
C HIS A 30 4.48 -0.63 4.65
N ALA A 31 4.21 -0.96 3.39
CA ALA A 31 3.25 -0.26 2.56
C ALA A 31 2.46 -1.24 1.67
N ALA A 32 1.18 -0.94 1.47
CA ALA A 32 0.26 -1.72 0.65
C ALA A 32 -0.60 -0.81 -0.24
N LEU A 33 -1.27 -1.39 -1.24
CA LEU A 33 -2.14 -0.67 -2.18
C LEU A 33 -3.57 -1.20 -2.12
N TYR A 34 -4.51 -0.32 -1.81
CA TYR A 34 -5.94 -0.62 -1.90
C TYR A 34 -6.39 -0.60 -3.37
N VAL A 35 -6.83 -1.74 -3.89
CA VAL A 35 -7.34 -1.88 -5.27
C VAL A 35 -8.87 -1.81 -5.33
N GLY A 36 -9.55 -1.82 -4.18
CA GLY A 36 -11.02 -1.78 -4.11
C GLY A 36 -11.68 -3.14 -4.33
N ARG A 37 -13.03 -3.16 -4.31
CA ARG A 37 -13.81 -4.36 -4.64
C ARG A 37 -13.96 -4.50 -6.15
N ILE A 38 -14.45 -5.65 -6.61
CA ILE A 38 -14.76 -5.87 -8.04
C ILE A 38 -15.68 -4.81 -8.65
N THR A 39 -16.63 -4.28 -7.86
CA THR A 39 -17.53 -3.18 -8.25
C THR A 39 -16.83 -1.84 -8.41
N ASP A 40 -15.67 -1.66 -7.79
CA ASP A 40 -14.88 -0.44 -7.89
C ASP A 40 -13.90 -0.54 -9.08
N LEU A 41 -13.39 -1.74 -9.36
CA LEU A 41 -12.72 -2.05 -10.63
C LEU A 41 -13.65 -1.87 -11.84
N GLU A 42 -14.95 -2.18 -11.70
CA GLU A 42 -15.96 -1.94 -12.75
C GLU A 42 -16.18 -0.44 -13.01
N LYS A 43 -16.32 0.38 -11.96
CA LYS A 43 -16.40 1.84 -12.08
C LYS A 43 -15.17 2.45 -12.74
N LEU A 44 -14.00 1.87 -12.49
CA LEU A 44 -12.72 2.25 -13.09
C LEU A 44 -12.50 1.67 -14.50
N ALA A 45 -13.51 1.03 -15.10
CA ALA A 45 -13.45 0.36 -16.39
C ALA A 45 -12.34 -0.71 -16.53
N LEU A 46 -11.82 -1.21 -15.41
CA LEU A 46 -10.82 -2.28 -15.37
C LEU A 46 -11.43 -3.67 -15.56
N VAL A 47 -12.71 -3.83 -15.25
CA VAL A 47 -13.47 -5.06 -15.50
C VAL A 47 -14.85 -4.74 -16.05
N ARG A 48 -15.46 -5.72 -16.71
CA ARG A 48 -16.88 -5.74 -17.07
C ARG A 48 -17.42 -7.16 -16.92
N LYS A 49 -18.72 -7.33 -17.10
CA LYS A 49 -19.31 -8.65 -17.33
C LYS A 49 -19.30 -8.99 -18.82
N ASP A 50 -19.02 -10.25 -19.14
CA ASP A 50 -19.23 -10.81 -20.48
C ASP A 50 -20.71 -11.12 -20.73
N GLU A 51 -21.02 -11.65 -21.92
CA GLU A 51 -22.38 -12.05 -22.34
C GLU A 51 -23.04 -13.10 -21.42
N ASN A 52 -22.23 -13.84 -20.65
CA ASN A 52 -22.68 -14.84 -19.68
C ASN A 52 -22.75 -14.28 -18.24
N GLY A 53 -22.58 -12.97 -18.07
CA GLY A 53 -22.61 -12.30 -16.77
C GLY A 53 -21.34 -12.47 -15.92
N LYS A 54 -20.28 -13.08 -16.46
CA LYS A 54 -19.02 -13.38 -15.75
C LYS A 54 -18.04 -12.22 -15.89
N TRP A 55 -17.32 -11.91 -14.82
CA TRP A 55 -16.28 -10.88 -14.82
C TRP A 55 -15.13 -11.21 -15.78
N THR A 56 -14.77 -10.23 -16.61
CA THR A 56 -13.67 -10.25 -17.57
C THR A 56 -13.01 -8.86 -17.66
N SER A 57 -11.89 -8.76 -18.38
CA SER A 57 -11.19 -7.50 -18.66
C SER A 57 -10.52 -7.55 -20.04
N ASP A 58 -10.37 -6.38 -20.67
CA ASP A 58 -9.56 -6.22 -21.88
C ASP A 58 -8.08 -5.95 -21.55
N ASP A 59 -7.76 -5.49 -20.34
CA ASP A 59 -6.38 -5.38 -19.89
C ASP A 59 -5.87 -6.79 -19.50
N PRO A 60 -4.84 -7.32 -20.17
CA PRO A 60 -4.31 -8.64 -19.85
C PRO A 60 -3.79 -8.72 -18.41
N ASN A 61 -3.32 -7.61 -17.83
CA ASN A 61 -2.82 -7.61 -16.46
C ASN A 61 -3.91 -7.91 -15.45
N ILE A 62 -5.10 -7.32 -15.65
CA ILE A 62 -6.28 -7.61 -14.84
C ILE A 62 -6.80 -9.00 -15.18
N ARG A 63 -7.11 -9.24 -16.46
CA ARG A 63 -7.79 -10.45 -16.96
C ARG A 63 -7.11 -11.74 -16.47
N ASP A 64 -5.80 -11.80 -16.58
CA ASP A 64 -5.04 -13.04 -16.34
C ASP A 64 -4.92 -13.36 -14.83
N ARG A 65 -5.15 -12.37 -13.94
CA ARG A 65 -5.19 -12.56 -12.47
C ARG A 65 -6.59 -12.42 -11.86
N LEU A 66 -7.59 -12.02 -12.64
CA LEU A 66 -8.97 -11.81 -12.19
C LEU A 66 -9.57 -13.04 -11.51
N ARG A 67 -9.25 -14.25 -12.00
CA ARG A 67 -9.68 -15.52 -11.37
C ARG A 67 -9.09 -15.72 -9.97
N GLN A 68 -7.88 -15.22 -9.71
CA GLN A 68 -7.26 -15.27 -8.38
C GLN A 68 -7.82 -14.18 -7.47
N PHE A 69 -8.00 -12.96 -7.99
CA PHE A 69 -8.62 -11.84 -7.27
C PHE A 69 -10.04 -12.16 -6.78
N LEU A 70 -10.84 -12.82 -7.61
CA LEU A 70 -12.23 -13.20 -7.28
C LEU A 70 -12.38 -14.37 -6.30
N LYS A 71 -11.29 -15.03 -5.89
CA LYS A 71 -11.35 -15.98 -4.77
C LYS A 71 -11.53 -15.21 -3.45
N PRO A 72 -12.10 -15.83 -2.41
CA PRO A 72 -11.96 -15.32 -1.05
C PRO A 72 -10.49 -15.24 -0.64
N ALA A 73 -10.19 -14.30 0.26
CA ALA A 73 -8.96 -14.26 1.05
C ALA A 73 -8.98 -15.38 2.12
N HIS A 74 -7.97 -15.45 2.97
CA HIS A 74 -7.85 -16.54 3.95
C HIS A 74 -8.90 -16.43 5.06
N ASP A 75 -9.27 -15.21 5.46
CA ASP A 75 -10.41 -14.90 6.33
C ASP A 75 -11.81 -15.15 5.69
N GLY A 76 -11.86 -15.51 4.41
CA GLY A 76 -13.10 -15.70 3.65
C GLY A 76 -13.73 -14.42 3.10
N ALA A 77 -13.16 -13.25 3.37
CA ALA A 77 -13.62 -11.98 2.81
C ALA A 77 -13.13 -11.79 1.36
N ALA A 78 -13.60 -10.73 0.70
CA ALA A 78 -13.14 -10.38 -0.64
C ALA A 78 -11.74 -9.76 -0.62
N HIS A 79 -10.88 -10.16 -1.55
CA HIS A 79 -9.65 -9.41 -1.82
C HIS A 79 -9.97 -7.96 -2.18
N THR A 80 -9.28 -7.02 -1.53
CA THR A 80 -9.38 -5.58 -1.84
C THR A 80 -8.06 -4.83 -1.72
N VAL A 81 -7.01 -5.51 -1.25
CA VAL A 81 -5.64 -4.99 -1.15
C VAL A 81 -4.73 -5.84 -2.05
N ILE A 82 -3.68 -5.23 -2.60
CA ILE A 82 -2.52 -5.91 -3.15
C ILE A 82 -1.27 -5.44 -2.40
N GLU A 83 -0.44 -6.39 -1.97
CA GLU A 83 0.76 -6.11 -1.18
C GLU A 83 1.88 -7.11 -1.48
N SER A 84 3.13 -6.71 -1.22
CA SER A 84 4.27 -7.63 -1.24
C SER A 84 4.65 -8.01 0.17
N VAL A 85 4.41 -9.27 0.53
CA VAL A 85 4.85 -9.89 1.78
C VAL A 85 6.09 -10.76 1.53
N SER A 86 6.69 -11.33 2.59
CA SER A 86 7.95 -12.09 2.53
C SER A 86 7.99 -13.25 1.53
N GLU A 87 6.84 -13.76 1.10
CA GLU A 87 6.77 -14.87 0.12
C GLU A 87 6.67 -14.40 -1.34
N ARG A 88 5.81 -13.41 -1.61
CA ARG A 88 5.38 -12.99 -2.95
C ARG A 88 4.44 -11.78 -2.86
N VAL A 89 4.12 -11.20 -4.02
CA VAL A 89 2.99 -10.27 -4.16
C VAL A 89 1.66 -11.05 -4.12
N ILE A 90 0.82 -10.74 -3.13
CA ILE A 90 -0.49 -11.36 -2.93
C ILE A 90 -1.61 -10.35 -3.09
N PHE A 91 -2.81 -10.85 -3.39
CA PHE A 91 -4.03 -10.15 -3.01
C PHE A 91 -4.35 -10.51 -1.56
N ASN A 92 -4.88 -9.55 -0.81
CA ASN A 92 -5.28 -9.75 0.58
C ASN A 92 -6.66 -9.11 0.88
N SER A 93 -7.29 -9.57 1.95
CA SER A 93 -8.45 -8.92 2.55
C SER A 93 -8.05 -7.56 3.15
N LEU A 94 -9.03 -6.66 3.34
CA LEU A 94 -8.76 -5.40 4.02
C LEU A 94 -8.39 -5.63 5.50
N ASP A 95 -9.07 -6.57 6.14
CA ASP A 95 -8.94 -6.85 7.56
C ASP A 95 -7.66 -7.65 7.85
N GLU A 96 -7.24 -8.54 6.95
CA GLU A 96 -5.95 -9.26 7.04
C GLU A 96 -4.74 -8.38 6.76
N SER A 97 -4.83 -7.40 5.83
CA SER A 97 -3.80 -6.37 5.60
C SER A 97 -3.70 -5.42 6.81
N MET A 98 -4.82 -4.78 7.16
CA MET A 98 -4.88 -3.79 8.25
C MET A 98 -4.85 -4.40 9.66
N HIS A 99 -4.49 -5.69 9.82
CA HIS A 99 -4.25 -6.31 11.13
C HIS A 99 -2.93 -5.82 11.75
N ALA A 100 -2.90 -4.52 12.08
CA ALA A 100 -1.72 -3.77 12.48
C ALA A 100 -2.05 -2.75 13.57
N ASP A 101 -1.10 -2.50 14.47
CA ASP A 101 -1.23 -1.54 15.58
C ASP A 101 -1.41 -0.11 15.07
N TYR A 102 -0.72 0.24 13.97
CA TYR A 102 -0.81 1.54 13.33
C TYR A 102 -1.06 1.38 11.83
N VAL A 103 -2.02 2.15 11.30
CA VAL A 103 -2.31 2.22 9.85
C VAL A 103 -2.60 3.67 9.46
N ALA A 104 -1.85 4.19 8.49
CA ALA A 104 -2.15 5.46 7.84
C ALA A 104 -2.56 5.23 6.38
N VAL A 105 -3.48 6.06 5.88
CA VAL A 105 -3.99 5.99 4.51
C VAL A 105 -3.80 7.33 3.81
N LEU A 106 -3.12 7.29 2.67
CA LEU A 106 -2.85 8.44 1.81
C LEU A 106 -3.46 8.21 0.42
N ARG A 107 -4.13 9.23 -0.11
CA ARG A 107 -4.80 9.17 -1.41
C ARG A 107 -4.01 9.92 -2.48
N PRO A 108 -3.56 9.23 -3.54
CA PRO A 108 -3.04 9.88 -4.74
C PRO A 108 -4.06 10.81 -5.40
N ARG A 109 -3.63 12.05 -5.67
CA ARG A 109 -4.39 13.06 -6.43
C ARG A 109 -4.35 12.76 -7.93
N LEU A 110 -4.99 11.66 -8.30
CA LEU A 110 -4.99 11.11 -9.66
C LEU A 110 -6.39 11.06 -10.26
N THR A 111 -6.49 11.21 -11.58
CA THR A 111 -7.71 10.94 -12.32
C THR A 111 -8.04 9.44 -12.29
N ASP A 112 -9.30 9.08 -12.53
CA ASP A 112 -9.71 7.67 -12.51
C ASP A 112 -8.97 6.83 -13.56
N ALA A 113 -8.67 7.37 -14.75
CA ALA A 113 -7.83 6.69 -15.74
C ALA A 113 -6.40 6.40 -15.24
N GLN A 114 -5.80 7.31 -14.47
CA GLN A 114 -4.49 7.10 -13.84
C GLN A 114 -4.56 6.11 -12.68
N LYS A 115 -5.64 6.10 -11.89
CA LYS A 115 -5.89 5.06 -10.88
C LYS A 115 -6.03 3.68 -11.53
N SER A 116 -6.78 3.59 -12.62
CA SER A 116 -6.92 2.36 -13.42
C SER A 116 -5.56 1.87 -13.89
N GLN A 117 -4.74 2.75 -14.47
CA GLN A 117 -3.37 2.44 -14.90
C GLN A 117 -2.50 1.92 -13.75
N ALA A 118 -2.55 2.57 -12.57
CA ALA A 118 -1.77 2.15 -11.41
C ALA A 118 -2.20 0.78 -10.87
N ILE A 119 -3.51 0.52 -10.80
CA ILE A 119 -4.05 -0.77 -10.34
C ILE A 119 -3.75 -1.89 -11.34
N ALA A 120 -3.86 -1.63 -12.65
CA ALA A 120 -3.47 -2.60 -13.69
C ALA A 120 -1.98 -2.96 -13.62
N ARG A 121 -1.11 -1.96 -13.40
CA ARG A 121 0.31 -2.19 -13.12
C ARG A 121 0.50 -3.03 -11.86
N ALA A 122 -0.17 -2.73 -10.76
CA ALA A 122 -0.09 -3.51 -9.53
C ALA A 122 -0.46 -4.98 -9.76
N PHE A 123 -1.59 -5.24 -10.45
CA PHE A 123 -2.00 -6.59 -10.86
C PHE A 123 -0.93 -7.30 -11.71
N SER A 124 -0.14 -6.57 -12.51
CA SER A 124 0.99 -7.14 -13.26
C SER A 124 2.09 -7.75 -12.38
N HIS A 125 2.17 -7.33 -11.11
CA HIS A 125 3.11 -7.88 -10.13
C HIS A 125 2.55 -9.04 -9.32
N GLN A 126 1.23 -9.29 -9.32
CA GLN A 126 0.65 -10.35 -8.50
C GLN A 126 1.23 -11.72 -8.86
N GLY A 127 1.60 -12.47 -7.82
CA GLY A 127 2.19 -13.80 -7.93
C GLY A 127 3.69 -13.80 -8.24
N LYS A 128 4.32 -12.65 -8.54
CA LYS A 128 5.78 -12.56 -8.58
C LYS A 128 6.32 -12.94 -7.20
N PRO A 129 7.31 -13.85 -7.12
CA PRO A 129 7.95 -14.17 -5.85
C PRO A 129 8.61 -12.93 -5.28
N TYR A 130 8.90 -12.99 -4.00
CA TYR A 130 9.90 -12.12 -3.40
C TYR A 130 11.28 -12.47 -4.01
N ASP A 131 11.70 -11.69 -5.02
CA ASP A 131 12.96 -11.87 -5.75
C ASP A 131 13.92 -10.72 -5.43
N PHE A 132 14.66 -10.91 -4.34
CA PHE A 132 16.08 -10.57 -4.35
C PHE A 132 16.84 -11.85 -4.68
N GLU A 133 17.94 -11.74 -5.44
CA GLU A 133 18.93 -12.83 -5.52
C GLU A 133 19.32 -13.31 -4.12
N PHE A 134 19.64 -14.60 -3.97
CA PHE A 134 19.96 -15.29 -2.72
C PHE A 134 21.15 -14.67 -1.94
N ASP A 135 20.90 -13.56 -1.26
CA ASP A 135 21.80 -12.89 -0.32
C ASP A 135 21.04 -12.52 0.96
N PHE A 136 21.14 -13.41 1.96
CA PHE A 136 20.58 -13.23 3.31
C PHE A 136 21.23 -12.08 4.12
N PHE A 137 22.12 -11.27 3.52
CA PHE A 137 22.62 -10.03 4.09
C PHE A 137 22.07 -8.76 3.40
N SER A 138 21.17 -8.86 2.41
CA SER A 138 20.73 -7.68 1.64
C SER A 138 19.21 -7.36 1.68
N ALA A 139 18.91 -6.12 2.05
CA ALA A 139 17.73 -5.34 1.63
C ALA A 139 16.31 -5.88 1.89
N ASP A 140 16.12 -6.68 2.94
CA ASP A 140 14.96 -7.56 3.20
C ASP A 140 13.54 -6.93 3.38
N LYS A 141 13.31 -5.69 2.93
CA LYS A 141 12.40 -4.72 3.57
C LYS A 141 11.82 -3.62 2.67
N LEU A 142 12.12 -3.65 1.37
CA LEU A 142 11.90 -2.49 0.48
C LEU A 142 11.07 -2.84 -0.76
N VAL A 143 10.59 -4.09 -0.85
CA VAL A 143 9.78 -4.60 -1.99
C VAL A 143 8.30 -4.24 -1.85
N CYS A 144 7.78 -4.12 -0.63
CA CYS A 144 6.40 -3.66 -0.39
C CYS A 144 6.17 -2.24 -0.92
N THR A 145 7.15 -1.36 -0.72
CA THR A 145 7.18 -0.03 -1.31
C THR A 145 7.64 -0.02 -2.76
N GLU A 146 8.43 -0.99 -3.24
CA GLU A 146 8.67 -1.14 -4.69
C GLU A 146 7.35 -1.44 -5.43
N LEU A 147 6.48 -2.30 -4.91
CA LEU A 147 5.16 -2.54 -5.51
C LEU A 147 4.37 -1.22 -5.67
N VAL A 148 4.37 -0.38 -4.63
CA VAL A 148 3.73 0.95 -4.68
C VAL A 148 4.42 1.85 -5.71
N TYR A 149 5.76 1.95 -5.68
CA TYR A 149 6.56 2.75 -6.61
C TYR A 149 6.29 2.36 -8.08
N ARG A 150 6.37 1.06 -8.42
CA ARG A 150 6.14 0.53 -9.77
C ARG A 150 4.71 0.74 -10.25
N SER A 151 3.73 0.61 -9.35
CA SER A 151 2.33 0.90 -9.68
C SER A 151 2.15 2.36 -10.10
N TYR A 152 2.79 3.28 -9.37
CA TYR A 152 2.71 4.73 -9.61
C TYR A 152 3.83 5.33 -10.46
N GLU A 153 4.63 4.52 -11.16
CA GLU A 153 5.79 5.00 -11.94
C GLU A 153 5.35 6.00 -13.04
N GLY A 154 5.84 7.25 -12.96
CA GLY A 154 5.41 8.35 -13.83
C GLY A 154 4.04 8.97 -13.52
N LEU A 155 3.36 8.53 -12.46
CA LEU A 155 2.11 9.09 -11.93
C LEU A 155 2.33 9.86 -10.62
N LEU A 156 3.21 9.32 -9.75
CA LEU A 156 3.69 9.98 -8.54
C LEU A 156 5.22 10.09 -8.59
N HIS A 157 5.77 11.15 -8.01
CA HIS A 157 7.21 11.32 -7.84
C HIS A 157 7.61 10.91 -6.42
N PHE A 158 8.50 9.93 -6.28
CA PHE A 158 9.06 9.54 -4.99
C PHE A 158 10.57 9.73 -5.01
N ASP A 159 11.09 10.52 -4.08
CA ASP A 159 12.53 10.66 -3.89
C ASP A 159 13.10 9.37 -3.28
N LEU A 160 14.01 8.73 -4.00
CA LEU A 160 14.70 7.53 -3.52
C LEU A 160 15.89 7.94 -2.63
N VAL A 161 16.09 7.20 -1.55
CA VAL A 161 17.22 7.36 -0.64
C VAL A 161 18.20 6.19 -0.80
N LYS A 162 19.49 6.43 -0.60
CA LYS A 162 20.51 5.37 -0.64
C LYS A 162 20.62 4.65 0.69
N ILE A 163 20.36 3.34 0.69
CA ILE A 163 20.61 2.44 1.83
C ILE A 163 21.58 1.35 1.37
N MET A 164 22.72 1.22 2.05
CA MET A 164 23.78 0.27 1.69
C MET A 164 24.19 0.37 0.21
N GLY A 165 24.21 1.59 -0.35
CA GLY A 165 24.57 1.89 -1.74
C GLY A 165 23.44 1.70 -2.77
N ARG A 166 22.34 1.02 -2.43
CA ARG A 166 21.17 0.82 -3.31
C ARG A 166 20.16 1.96 -3.14
N ASP A 167 19.63 2.48 -4.25
CA ASP A 167 18.51 3.43 -4.24
C ASP A 167 17.22 2.71 -3.85
N THR A 168 16.43 3.31 -2.95
CA THR A 168 15.26 2.66 -2.38
C THR A 168 14.24 3.64 -1.81
N LEU A 169 13.00 3.18 -1.62
CA LEU A 169 11.90 3.91 -1.02
C LEU A 169 11.44 3.24 0.28
N PRO A 170 11.99 3.54 1.46
CA PRO A 170 11.38 3.13 2.73
C PRO A 170 9.97 3.69 2.87
N ALA A 171 9.05 2.95 3.53
CA ALA A 171 7.67 3.41 3.75
C ALA A 171 7.61 4.73 4.55
N LEU A 172 8.62 4.98 5.40
CA LEU A 172 8.86 6.27 6.05
C LEU A 172 8.95 7.46 5.08
N GLU A 173 9.59 7.30 3.92
CA GLU A 173 9.79 8.39 2.97
C GLU A 173 8.48 8.79 2.27
N ILE A 174 7.49 7.88 2.18
CA ILE A 174 6.13 8.22 1.73
C ILE A 174 5.45 9.15 2.76
N CYS A 175 5.61 8.87 4.06
CA CYS A 175 5.12 9.74 5.14
C CYS A 175 5.81 11.12 5.12
N LYS A 176 7.15 11.16 4.94
CA LYS A 176 7.92 12.41 4.82
C LYS A 176 7.57 13.21 3.58
N LYS A 177 7.38 12.57 2.42
CA LYS A 177 6.90 13.20 1.18
C LYS A 177 5.59 13.94 1.45
N PHE A 178 4.59 13.24 2.01
CA PHE A 178 3.32 13.86 2.36
C PHE A 178 3.52 15.05 3.31
N ALA A 179 4.29 14.89 4.39
CA ALA A 179 4.52 15.95 5.36
C ALA A 179 5.21 17.19 4.76
N GLY A 180 6.16 17.01 3.84
CA GLY A 180 6.82 18.10 3.11
C GLY A 180 5.90 18.81 2.13
N GLU A 181 5.09 18.04 1.39
CA GLU A 181 4.12 18.57 0.42
C GLU A 181 3.06 19.50 1.03
N ARG A 182 2.74 19.36 2.32
CA ARG A 182 1.81 20.26 3.03
C ARG A 182 2.21 21.74 3.00
N THR A 183 3.49 22.04 2.73
CA THR A 183 4.01 23.42 2.61
C THR A 183 3.95 23.97 1.18
N LEU A 184 3.62 23.13 0.19
CA LEU A 184 3.49 23.52 -1.20
C LEU A 184 2.11 24.11 -1.48
N ALA A 185 2.01 24.85 -2.59
CA ALA A 185 0.72 25.20 -3.17
C ALA A 185 -0.06 23.92 -3.57
N ASP A 186 -1.39 23.98 -3.45
CA ASP A 186 -2.23 22.78 -3.48
C ASP A 186 -2.11 21.99 -4.80
N GLU A 187 -1.97 22.68 -5.92
CA GLU A 187 -1.77 22.08 -7.25
C GLU A 187 -0.44 21.31 -7.42
N LYS A 188 0.50 21.45 -6.47
CA LYS A 188 1.78 20.75 -6.45
C LYS A 188 1.80 19.55 -5.50
N ARG A 189 0.77 19.38 -4.68
CA ARG A 189 0.61 18.21 -3.80
C ARG A 189 0.19 17.02 -4.64
N GLN A 190 0.73 15.84 -4.35
CA GLN A 190 0.36 14.59 -5.01
C GLN A 190 -0.45 13.65 -4.10
N LEU A 191 -0.49 13.91 -2.79
CA LEU A 191 -1.11 13.06 -1.79
C LEU A 191 -2.03 13.85 -0.85
N ASP A 192 -3.23 13.32 -0.61
CA ASP A 192 -4.16 13.73 0.44
C ASP A 192 -4.14 12.78 1.64
N PHE A 193 -4.41 13.32 2.82
CA PHE A 193 -4.63 12.52 4.03
C PHE A 193 -6.06 11.95 4.04
N VAL A 194 -6.21 10.65 4.31
CA VAL A 194 -7.52 10.02 4.47
C VAL A 194 -7.79 9.70 5.94
N LEU A 195 -6.89 8.95 6.58
CA LEU A 195 -6.97 8.63 8.02
C LEU A 195 -5.62 8.18 8.58
N PHE A 196 -5.50 8.20 9.90
CA PHE A 196 -4.44 7.53 10.66
C PHE A 196 -5.04 6.88 11.89
N LEU A 197 -4.92 5.56 12.00
CA LEU A 197 -5.07 4.81 13.24
C LEU A 197 -3.73 4.80 13.99
N ASP A 198 -3.75 5.37 15.18
CA ASP A 198 -2.61 5.51 16.06
C ASP A 198 -2.83 4.64 17.30
N ALA A 199 -1.95 3.66 17.55
CA ALA A 199 -2.09 2.74 18.67
C ALA A 199 -2.03 3.48 20.01
N ILE A 200 -2.71 2.90 21.00
CA ILE A 200 -2.58 3.24 22.42
C ILE A 200 -2.22 1.93 23.13
N PRO A 201 -0.93 1.53 23.15
CA PRO A 201 -0.50 0.21 23.63
C PRO A 201 -1.01 -0.12 25.03
N ALA A 202 -0.95 0.85 25.95
CA ALA A 202 -1.44 0.75 27.32
C ALA A 202 -2.97 0.49 27.46
N LYS A 203 -3.73 0.51 26.37
CA LYS A 203 -5.18 0.25 26.34
C LYS A 203 -5.59 -0.88 25.37
N ASN A 204 -4.63 -1.51 24.68
CA ASN A 204 -4.88 -2.49 23.61
C ASN A 204 -5.96 -2.01 22.60
N ALA A 205 -5.83 -0.74 22.17
CA ALA A 205 -6.79 -0.06 21.31
C ALA A 205 -6.08 0.95 20.41
N ALA A 206 -6.71 1.37 19.31
CA ALA A 206 -6.25 2.47 18.47
C ALA A 206 -7.22 3.65 18.51
N LYS A 207 -6.72 4.86 18.28
CA LYS A 207 -7.52 6.07 18.05
C LYS A 207 -7.42 6.53 16.59
N LEU A 208 -8.46 7.17 16.09
CA LEU A 208 -8.31 8.04 14.92
C LEU A 208 -7.50 9.27 15.34
N ALA A 209 -6.36 9.48 14.69
CA ALA A 209 -5.44 10.57 14.94
C ALA A 209 -5.45 11.59 13.78
N THR A 210 -4.90 12.77 14.03
CA THR A 210 -4.95 13.89 13.07
C THR A 210 -3.89 13.76 11.97
N GLU A 211 -4.04 14.55 10.90
CA GLU A 211 -3.01 14.73 9.86
C GLU A 211 -1.66 15.20 10.46
N ASP A 212 -1.70 16.05 11.49
CA ASP A 212 -0.50 16.49 12.21
C ASP A 212 0.13 15.37 13.04
N ASP A 213 -0.67 14.52 13.67
CA ASP A 213 -0.16 13.34 14.39
C ASP A 213 0.48 12.35 13.42
N PHE A 214 -0.09 12.18 12.22
CA PHE A 214 0.51 11.39 11.15
C PHE A 214 1.83 11.98 10.68
N CYS A 215 1.91 13.30 10.43
CA CYS A 215 3.18 13.93 10.05
C CYS A 215 4.25 13.76 11.14
N LYS A 216 3.88 13.89 12.42
CA LYS A 216 4.77 13.63 13.57
C LYS A 216 5.18 12.16 13.68
N SER A 217 4.39 11.21 13.15
CA SER A 217 4.76 9.79 13.12
C SER A 217 6.04 9.54 12.30
N GLY A 218 6.32 10.34 11.28
CA GLY A 218 7.57 10.30 10.50
C GLY A 218 8.83 10.68 11.28
N LEU A 219 8.67 11.25 12.49
CA LEU A 219 9.76 11.57 13.41
C LEU A 219 9.83 10.61 14.61
N ARG A 220 8.86 9.71 14.78
CA ARG A 220 8.85 8.76 15.90
C ARG A 220 10.04 7.83 15.81
N PRO A 221 10.64 7.46 16.96
CA PRO A 221 11.71 6.49 16.98
C PRO A 221 11.18 5.14 16.46
N ARG A 222 12.12 4.35 15.98
CA ARG A 222 11.93 2.98 15.51
C ARG A 222 11.15 2.11 16.52
N GLY A 223 11.48 2.26 17.81
CA GLY A 223 10.80 1.70 18.99
C GLY A 223 10.34 0.25 18.84
N PHE A 224 11.17 -0.74 19.18
CA PHE A 224 10.79 -2.16 18.96
C PHE A 224 9.57 -2.61 19.79
N ASN A 225 9.28 -1.91 20.90
CA ASN A 225 8.38 -2.33 21.98
C ASN A 225 7.41 -1.21 22.45
N GLU A 226 6.94 -0.31 21.57
CA GLU A 226 5.88 0.69 21.88
C GLU A 226 4.54 0.32 21.27
#